data_AF-A0A9J6H5W3-F1
#
_entry.id   AF-A0A9J6H5W3-F1
#
_cell.length_a   1.000
_cell.length_b   1.000
_cell.length_c   1.000
_cell.angle_alpha   90.00
_cell.angle_beta   90.00
_cell.angle_gamma   90.00
#
_symmetry.space_group_name_H-M   'P 1'
#
loop_
_entity.id
_entity.type
_entity.pdbx_description
1 polymer ?
#
loop_
_entity_poly.entity_id
_entity_poly.type
_entity_poly.pdbx_seq_one_letter_code
_entity_poly.pdbx_strand_id
1 'polypeptide(L)'
;MKQSHRLKRELLHSTFIPVRSSGARYIVMTAKHRDGFALWPSNFSLNWNSMDVGPHRDLVGELSAAVRRKGGMRFGVEYLNMEAFHPLYIADKASSWATADFPRTKSTVELTELVER
;
A
#
# COMPACT_ATOMS: atom_id res chain seq x y z
N MET A 1 -22.49 7.74 -3.65
CA MET A 1 -22.97 6.40 -3.23
C MET A 1 -22.98 5.32 -4.34
N LYS A 2 -23.17 5.66 -5.63
CA LYS A 2 -23.20 4.68 -6.75
C LYS A 2 -21.82 4.18 -7.22
N GLN A 3 -20.76 5.00 -7.14
CA GLN A 3 -19.41 4.62 -7.60
C GLN A 3 -18.74 3.54 -6.72
N SER A 4 -18.84 3.63 -5.39
CA SER A 4 -18.18 2.65 -4.50
C SER A 4 -18.80 1.26 -4.55
N HIS A 5 -20.09 1.14 -4.89
CA HIS A 5 -20.75 -0.15 -5.11
C HIS A 5 -20.30 -0.83 -6.42
N ARG A 6 -20.00 -0.04 -7.46
CA ARG A 6 -19.54 -0.54 -8.77
C ARG A 6 -18.14 -1.13 -8.67
N LEU A 7 -17.21 -0.42 -8.02
CA LEU A 7 -15.83 -0.87 -7.83
C LEU A 7 -15.69 -2.07 -6.90
N LYS A 8 -16.50 -2.16 -5.84
CA LYS A 8 -16.57 -3.37 -5.01
C LYS A 8 -16.91 -4.60 -5.87
N ARG A 9 -17.88 -4.48 -6.79
CA ARG A 9 -18.21 -5.56 -7.73
C ARG A 9 -17.10 -5.83 -8.75
N GLU A 10 -16.40 -4.80 -9.20
CA GLU A 10 -15.34 -4.91 -10.20
C GLU A 10 -14.09 -5.59 -9.65
N LEU A 11 -13.59 -5.17 -8.48
CA LEU A 11 -12.47 -5.83 -7.79
C LEU A 11 -12.79 -7.30 -7.43
N LEU A 12 -14.05 -7.56 -7.07
CA LEU A 12 -14.54 -8.91 -6.77
C LEU A 12 -14.51 -9.83 -7.99
N HIS A 13 -15.03 -9.39 -9.13
CA HIS A 13 -15.14 -10.24 -10.31
C HIS A 13 -13.83 -10.35 -11.08
N SER A 14 -13.10 -9.23 -11.23
CA SER A 14 -11.88 -9.20 -12.04
C SER A 14 -10.68 -9.84 -11.35
N THR A 15 -10.59 -9.76 -10.01
CA THR A 15 -9.39 -10.14 -9.27
C THR A 15 -9.66 -11.27 -8.28
N PHE A 16 -10.66 -11.12 -7.41
CA PHE A 16 -10.84 -12.07 -6.30
C PHE A 16 -11.27 -13.48 -6.75
N ILE A 17 -12.27 -13.58 -7.64
CA ILE A 17 -12.78 -14.88 -8.09
C ILE A 17 -11.71 -15.67 -8.86
N PRO A 18 -11.02 -15.10 -9.88
CA PRO A 18 -10.00 -15.84 -10.61
C PRO A 18 -8.83 -16.29 -9.72
N VAL A 19 -8.35 -15.41 -8.83
CA VAL A 19 -7.24 -15.73 -7.90
C VAL A 19 -7.63 -16.84 -6.93
N ARG A 20 -8.86 -16.83 -6.41
CA ARG A 20 -9.34 -17.92 -5.57
C ARG A 20 -9.49 -19.23 -6.35
N SER A 21 -10.04 -19.17 -7.55
CA SER A 21 -10.23 -20.33 -8.42
C SER A 21 -8.92 -20.97 -8.87
N SER A 22 -7.81 -20.21 -8.87
CA SER A 22 -6.48 -20.77 -9.12
C SER A 22 -5.93 -21.59 -7.94
N GLY A 23 -6.66 -21.69 -6.82
CA GLY A 23 -6.21 -22.35 -5.59
C GLY A 23 -5.32 -21.47 -4.70
N ALA A 24 -5.17 -20.17 -5.03
CA ALA A 24 -4.40 -19.27 -4.18
C ALA A 24 -5.06 -19.11 -2.81
N ARG A 25 -4.23 -19.10 -1.76
CA ARG A 25 -4.68 -18.94 -0.36
C ARG A 25 -4.47 -17.53 0.18
N TYR A 26 -3.78 -16.68 -0.57
CA TYR A 26 -3.50 -15.32 -0.18
C TYR A 26 -3.33 -14.42 -1.41
N ILE A 27 -3.54 -13.12 -1.20
CA ILE A 27 -3.21 -12.06 -2.14
C ILE A 27 -2.32 -11.05 -1.43
N VAL A 28 -1.26 -10.61 -2.11
CA VAL A 28 -0.38 -9.54 -1.62
C VAL A 28 -0.52 -8.36 -2.55
N MET A 29 -0.88 -7.20 -2.00
CA MET A 29 -0.94 -5.96 -2.77
C MET A 29 0.29 -5.11 -2.46
N THR A 30 0.95 -4.59 -3.49
CA THR A 30 1.95 -3.52 -3.31
C THR A 30 1.25 -2.32 -2.69
N ALA A 31 1.58 -2.00 -1.44
CA ALA A 31 1.10 -0.81 -0.77
C ALA A 31 1.95 0.41 -1.18
N LYS A 32 3.28 0.22 -1.28
CA LYS A 32 4.23 1.25 -1.70
C LYS A 32 5.43 0.63 -2.40
N HIS A 33 5.80 1.17 -3.55
CA HIS A 33 6.98 0.75 -4.31
C HIS A 33 8.16 1.73 -4.11
N ARG A 34 9.26 1.55 -4.86
CA ARG A 34 10.46 2.40 -4.76
C ARG A 34 10.24 3.86 -5.19
N ASP A 35 9.13 4.16 -5.86
CA ASP A 35 8.73 5.52 -6.21
C ASP A 35 8.14 6.30 -5.03
N GLY A 36 7.90 5.63 -3.89
CA GLY A 36 7.35 6.22 -2.69
C GLY A 36 5.85 6.47 -2.74
N PHE A 37 5.13 6.07 -3.80
CA PHE A 37 3.71 6.34 -3.92
C PHE A 37 2.89 5.39 -3.04
N ALA A 38 2.18 5.94 -2.06
CA ALA A 38 1.36 5.15 -1.13
C ALA A 38 -0.04 4.89 -1.68
N LEU A 39 -0.47 3.63 -1.73
CA LEU A 39 -1.83 3.22 -2.12
C LEU A 39 -2.87 3.37 -0.99
N TRP A 40 -2.58 4.21 0.01
CA TRP A 40 -3.44 4.56 1.12
C TRP A 40 -3.22 6.02 1.55
N PRO A 41 -4.12 6.64 2.34
CA PRO A 41 -3.94 8.02 2.81
C PRO A 41 -2.88 8.09 3.91
N SER A 42 -1.60 8.01 3.53
CA SER A 42 -0.49 8.06 4.49
C SER A 42 -0.20 9.48 4.96
N ASN A 43 -0.04 9.67 6.27
CA ASN A 43 0.42 10.93 6.84
C ASN A 43 1.90 11.23 6.53
N PHE A 44 2.66 10.22 6.09
CA PHE A 44 4.08 10.35 5.77
C PHE A 44 4.34 10.52 4.27
N SER A 45 3.34 10.30 3.42
CA SER A 45 3.41 10.51 1.96
C SER A 45 2.42 11.59 1.49
N LEU A 46 2.45 12.75 2.17
CA LEU A 46 1.57 13.89 1.85
C LEU A 46 1.73 14.32 0.40
N ASN A 47 0.60 14.52 -0.29
CA ASN A 47 0.56 14.87 -1.72
C ASN A 47 1.22 13.84 -2.66
N TRP A 48 1.58 12.65 -2.17
CA TRP A 48 2.13 11.57 -2.97
C TRP A 48 1.52 10.22 -2.59
N ASN A 49 0.19 10.21 -2.57
CA ASN A 49 -0.59 9.02 -2.27
C ASN A 49 -1.91 8.97 -3.06
N SER A 50 -2.53 7.80 -3.08
CA SER A 50 -3.76 7.51 -3.83
C SER A 50 -4.99 8.31 -3.38
N MET A 51 -4.98 8.87 -2.16
CA MET A 51 -6.04 9.75 -1.68
C MET A 51 -5.84 11.19 -2.15
N ASP A 52 -4.62 11.71 -2.12
CA ASP A 52 -4.36 13.12 -2.41
C ASP A 52 -4.31 13.42 -3.90
N VAL A 53 -3.58 12.63 -4.68
CA VAL A 53 -3.31 12.91 -6.12
C VAL A 53 -3.80 11.83 -7.07
N GLY A 54 -4.18 10.66 -6.54
CA GLY A 54 -4.61 9.51 -7.32
C GLY A 54 -6.14 9.40 -7.43
N PRO A 55 -6.70 8.19 -7.31
CA PRO A 55 -8.14 7.94 -7.45
C PRO A 55 -9.01 8.48 -6.29
N HIS A 56 -8.42 9.26 -5.37
CA HIS A 56 -9.04 9.80 -4.17
C HIS A 56 -9.66 8.72 -3.27
N ARG A 57 -8.92 7.62 -3.08
CA ARG A 57 -9.39 6.40 -2.40
C ARG A 57 -8.28 5.70 -1.65
N ASP A 58 -8.66 5.04 -0.56
CA ASP A 58 -7.79 4.10 0.18
C ASP A 58 -7.84 2.71 -0.46
N LEU A 59 -6.97 2.46 -1.44
CA LEU A 59 -6.98 1.20 -2.19
C LEU A 59 -6.60 0.00 -1.32
N VAL A 60 -5.64 0.17 -0.40
CA VAL A 60 -5.24 -0.87 0.57
C VAL A 60 -6.41 -1.24 1.47
N GLY A 61 -7.06 -0.24 2.07
CA GLY A 61 -8.22 -0.45 2.94
C GLY A 61 -9.38 -1.10 2.21
N GLU A 62 -9.68 -0.65 0.98
CA GLU A 62 -10.80 -1.18 0.21
C GLU A 62 -10.60 -2.64 -0.22
N LEU A 63 -9.41 -3.00 -0.72
CA LEU A 63 -9.11 -4.37 -1.13
C LEU A 63 -9.02 -5.31 0.07
N SER A 64 -8.32 -4.90 1.14
CA SER A 64 -8.20 -5.70 2.36
C SER A 64 -9.58 -6.02 2.95
N ALA A 65 -10.48 -5.03 3.02
CA ALA A 65 -11.83 -5.22 3.53
C ALA A 65 -12.67 -6.10 2.58
N ALA A 66 -12.48 -6.00 1.27
CA ALA A 66 -13.17 -6.87 0.30
C ALA A 66 -12.74 -8.34 0.43
N VAL A 67 -11.44 -8.60 0.55
CA VAL A 67 -10.88 -9.95 0.72
C VAL A 67 -11.35 -10.55 2.05
N ARG A 68 -11.25 -9.79 3.16
CA ARG A 68 -11.70 -10.24 4.49
C ARG A 68 -13.19 -10.56 4.52
N ARG A 69 -14.05 -9.69 3.96
CA ARG A 69 -15.51 -9.91 3.91
C ARG A 69 -15.90 -11.16 3.12
N LYS A 70 -15.18 -11.52 2.06
CA LYS A 70 -15.49 -12.70 1.26
C LYS A 70 -14.99 -13.98 1.90
N GLY A 71 -13.91 -13.91 2.67
CA GLY A 71 -13.29 -15.06 3.31
C GLY A 71 -12.62 -16.01 2.32
N GLY A 72 -11.92 -17.02 2.85
CA GLY A 72 -11.26 -18.05 2.03
C GLY A 72 -9.91 -17.66 1.45
N MET A 73 -9.44 -16.42 1.62
CA MET A 73 -8.07 -16.00 1.30
C MET A 73 -7.53 -15.05 2.38
N ARG A 74 -6.22 -15.10 2.61
CA ARG A 74 -5.50 -14.13 3.45
C ARG A 74 -5.13 -12.89 2.62
N PHE A 75 -5.14 -11.72 3.25
CA PHE A 75 -4.67 -10.49 2.63
C PHE A 75 -3.32 -10.11 3.24
N GLY A 76 -2.36 -9.74 2.40
CA GLY A 76 -1.09 -9.18 2.78
C GLY A 76 -0.79 -7.91 1.99
N VAL A 77 0.20 -7.17 2.47
CA VAL A 77 0.75 -6.00 1.78
C VAL A 77 2.24 -6.17 1.58
N GLU A 78 2.73 -5.66 0.46
CA GLU A 78 4.14 -5.49 0.19
C GLU A 78 4.50 -4.01 0.37
N TYR A 79 5.61 -3.76 1.06
CA TYR A 79 6.11 -2.43 1.37
C TYR A 79 7.62 -2.41 1.16
N LEU A 80 8.08 -1.54 0.25
CA LEU A 80 9.50 -1.31 0.05
C LEU A 80 10.05 -0.29 1.04
N ASN A 81 11.01 -0.74 1.87
CA ASN A 81 11.78 0.10 2.80
C ASN A 81 12.84 0.97 2.07
N MET A 82 12.54 1.40 0.85
CA MET A 82 13.44 2.20 0.00
C MET A 82 12.60 3.15 -0.83
N GLU A 83 13.06 4.39 -0.96
CA GLU A 83 12.45 5.38 -1.85
C GLU A 83 13.53 6.05 -2.68
N ALA A 84 13.55 5.74 -3.97
CA ALA A 84 14.63 6.13 -4.88
C ALA A 84 14.81 7.66 -4.97
N PHE A 85 13.75 8.41 -4.72
CA PHE A 85 13.71 9.86 -4.88
C PHE A 85 13.57 10.63 -3.54
N HIS A 86 13.49 9.93 -2.40
CA HIS A 86 13.33 10.60 -1.12
C HIS A 86 14.66 11.24 -0.69
N PRO A 87 14.70 12.53 -0.31
CA PRO A 87 15.94 13.22 0.04
C PRO A 87 16.75 12.52 1.13
N LEU A 88 16.08 12.02 2.19
CA LEU A 88 16.76 11.28 3.25
C LEU A 88 17.36 9.94 2.78
N TYR A 89 16.72 9.24 1.84
CA TYR A 89 17.27 7.99 1.31
C TYR A 89 18.50 8.26 0.44
N ILE A 90 18.45 9.32 -0.37
CA ILE A 90 19.58 9.76 -1.20
C ILE A 90 20.75 10.22 -0.33
N ALA A 91 20.47 11.03 0.71
CA ALA A 91 21.49 11.51 1.64
C ALA A 91 22.17 10.36 2.40
N ASP A 92 21.39 9.40 2.90
CA ASP A 92 21.92 8.25 3.61
C ASP A 92 22.78 7.38 2.68
N LYS A 93 22.32 7.12 1.45
CA LYS A 93 23.11 6.44 0.41
C LYS A 93 24.43 7.18 0.11
N ALA A 94 24.40 8.50 -0.01
CA ALA A 94 25.59 9.33 -0.25
C ALA A 94 26.58 9.28 0.93
N SER A 95 26.08 9.09 2.15
CA SER A 95 26.89 8.88 3.36
C SER A 95 27.42 7.46 3.53
N SER A 96 27.22 6.57 2.54
CA SER A 96 27.49 5.13 2.67
C SER A 96 26.71 4.46 3.80
N TRP A 97 25.45 4.86 3.98
CA TRP A 97 24.52 4.33 4.99
C TRP A 97 24.98 4.58 6.44
N ALA A 98 25.62 5.72 6.69
CA ALA A 98 26.12 6.09 8.01
C ALA A 98 25.04 6.64 8.94
N THR A 99 23.82 6.90 8.43
CA THR A 99 22.72 7.48 9.19
C THR A 99 21.53 6.52 9.27
N ALA A 100 20.52 6.88 10.05
CA ALA A 100 19.26 6.13 10.15
C ALA A 100 18.05 7.05 10.02
N ASP A 101 18.21 8.21 9.40
CA ASP A 101 17.17 9.24 9.38
C ASP A 101 15.98 8.80 8.53
N PHE A 102 16.24 8.26 7.33
CA PHE A 102 15.18 7.69 6.48
C PHE A 102 14.39 6.57 7.19
N PRO A 103 15.02 5.51 7.73
CA PRO A 103 14.25 4.47 8.39
C PRO A 103 13.53 4.95 9.65
N ARG A 104 14.12 5.86 10.44
CA ARG A 104 13.50 6.32 11.69
C ARG A 104 12.34 7.28 11.47
N THR A 105 12.46 8.20 10.52
CA THR A 105 11.50 9.32 10.37
C THR A 105 10.51 9.14 9.24
N LYS A 106 10.81 8.22 8.30
CA LYS A 106 9.97 7.96 7.14
C LYS A 106 9.51 6.51 7.09
N SER A 107 10.41 5.53 6.92
CA SER A 107 9.95 4.17 6.57
C SER A 107 9.32 3.39 7.72
N THR A 108 9.91 3.42 8.92
CA THR A 108 9.41 2.65 10.07
C THR A 108 8.06 3.18 10.55
N VAL A 109 7.95 4.51 10.71
CA VAL A 109 6.71 5.16 11.18
C VAL A 109 5.55 5.01 10.19
N GLU A 110 5.85 5.07 8.89
CA GLU A 110 4.85 4.84 7.84
C GLU A 110 4.43 3.36 7.76
N LEU A 111 5.35 2.43 7.97
CA LEU A 111 5.01 1.00 8.07
C LEU A 111 4.15 0.73 9.30
N THR A 112 4.47 1.34 10.45
CA THR A 112 3.64 1.24 11.66
C THR A 112 2.23 1.76 11.40
N GLU A 113 2.09 2.93 10.77
CA GLU A 113 0.79 3.48 10.34
C GLU A 113 0.00 2.48 9.47
N LEU A 114 0.68 1.83 8.52
CA LEU A 114 0.05 0.85 7.62
C LEU A 114 -0.45 -0.40 8.36
N VAL A 115 0.21 -0.80 9.45
CA VAL A 115 -0.14 -2.00 10.24
C VAL A 115 -1.21 -1.71 11.29
N GLU A 116 -1.20 -0.53 11.90
CA GLU A 116 -2.07 -0.18 13.03
C GLU A 116 -3.47 0.32 12.63
N ARG A 117 -3.69 0.61 11.35
CA ARG A 117 -4.96 1.09 10.79
C ARG A 117 -6.00 0.00 10.57
#